data_AF-A0A009QDX6-F1
#
_entry.id   AF-A0A009QDX6-F1
#
_cell.length_a   1.000
_cell.length_b   1.000
_cell.length_c   1.000
_cell.angle_alpha   90.00
_cell.angle_beta   90.00
_cell.angle_gamma   90.00
#
_symmetry.space_group_name_H-M   'P 1'
#
loop_
_entity.id
_entity.type
_entity.pdbx_description
1 polymer ?
#
loop_
_entity_poly.entity_id
_entity_poly.type
_entity_poly.pdbx_seq_one_letter_code
_entity_poly.pdbx_strand_id
1 'polypeptide(L)'
;FFHQSELKVNGELTYFETLGSSGRPIKRAFCPTCGSQLFGLPEIAPEMISIRAGTLDDPSLYQPRAEVFVSQAYAWDTLNPNLKHFEKMIEKSKK
;
A
#
# COMPACT_ATOMS: atom_id res chain seq x y z
N PHE A 1 4.98 -4.92 2.10
CA PHE A 1 3.94 -5.77 2.68
C PHE A 1 4.59 -6.60 3.77
N PHE A 2 3.88 -6.80 4.86
CA PHE A 2 4.31 -7.60 6.01
C PHE A 2 3.25 -8.67 6.28
N HIS A 3 3.61 -9.71 7.02
CA HIS A 3 2.63 -10.69 7.44
C HIS A 3 1.80 -10.10 8.60
N GLN A 4 0.49 -10.29 8.64
CA GLN A 4 -0.35 -9.69 9.68
C GLN A 4 0.06 -10.15 11.09
N SER A 5 0.56 -11.38 11.23
CA SER A 5 1.05 -11.92 12.50
C SER A 5 2.31 -11.21 13.03
N GLU A 6 3.00 -10.42 12.21
CA GLU A 6 4.19 -9.66 12.61
C GLU A 6 3.82 -8.29 13.22
N LEU A 7 2.53 -7.94 13.26
CA LEU A 7 2.06 -6.64 13.74
C LEU A 7 1.15 -6.76 14.94
N LYS A 8 1.26 -5.76 15.82
CA LYS A 8 0.29 -5.49 16.88
C LYS A 8 -0.37 -4.14 16.60
N VAL A 9 -1.68 -4.16 16.46
CA VAL A 9 -2.50 -2.95 16.25
C VAL A 9 -3.14 -2.56 17.57
N ASN A 10 -2.98 -1.30 17.98
CA ASN A 10 -3.59 -0.74 19.18
C ASN A 10 -4.37 0.53 18.82
N GLY A 11 -5.51 0.75 19.48
CA GLY A 11 -6.40 1.88 19.23
C GLY A 11 -7.56 1.55 18.29
N GLU A 12 -8.45 2.53 18.11
CA GLU A 12 -9.62 2.40 17.25
C GLU A 12 -9.26 2.63 15.78
N LEU A 13 -9.89 1.86 14.89
CA LEU A 13 -9.73 1.96 13.45
C LEU A 13 -11.10 2.00 12.77
N THR A 14 -11.21 2.85 11.76
CA THR A 14 -12.30 2.79 10.78
C THR A 14 -11.79 2.20 9.48
N TYR A 15 -12.68 1.52 8.76
CA TYR A 15 -12.35 0.85 7.51
C TYR A 15 -13.23 1.35 6.37
N PHE A 16 -12.62 1.56 5.21
CA PHE A 16 -13.33 1.80 3.96
C PHE A 16 -12.89 0.78 2.91
N GLU A 17 -13.85 0.17 2.21
CA GLU A 17 -13.56 -0.85 1.22
C GLU A 17 -13.55 -0.27 -0.20
N THR A 18 -12.52 -0.64 -0.96
CA THR A 18 -12.37 -0.26 -2.38
C THR A 18 -11.98 -1.47 -3.19
N LEU A 19 -12.29 -1.50 -4.48
CA LEU A 19 -11.77 -2.53 -5.38
C LEU A 19 -10.35 -2.19 -5.82
N GLY A 20 -9.44 -3.17 -5.74
CA GLY A 20 -8.12 -3.09 -6.35
C GLY A 20 -8.16 -3.33 -7.86
N SER A 21 -7.02 -3.16 -8.54
CA SER A 21 -6.91 -3.44 -9.99
C SER A 21 -7.17 -4.91 -10.35
N SER A 22 -7.11 -5.82 -9.38
CA SER A 22 -7.50 -7.22 -9.53
C SER A 22 -9.02 -7.45 -9.47
N GLY A 23 -9.83 -6.41 -9.30
CA GLY A 23 -11.27 -6.50 -9.08
C GLY A 23 -11.69 -7.05 -7.71
N ARG A 24 -10.73 -7.28 -6.80
CA ARG A 24 -10.99 -7.79 -5.44
C ARG A 24 -10.99 -6.66 -4.40
N PRO A 25 -11.79 -6.79 -3.33
CA PRO A 25 -11.78 -5.87 -2.21
C PRO A 25 -10.40 -5.62 -1.58
N ILE A 26 -10.20 -4.37 -1.16
CA ILE A 26 -9.11 -3.92 -0.30
C ILE A 26 -9.75 -3.11 0.82
N LYS A 27 -9.62 -3.58 2.06
CA LYS A 27 -10.02 -2.81 3.24
C LYS A 27 -8.91 -1.82 3.58
N ARG A 28 -9.25 -0.54 3.67
CA ARG A 28 -8.34 0.56 4.00
C ARG A 28 -8.60 1.00 5.43
N ALA A 29 -7.65 0.76 6.32
CA ALA A 29 -7.74 1.17 7.72
C ALA A 29 -7.21 2.59 7.89
N PHE A 30 -7.94 3.41 8.65
CA PHE A 30 -7.56 4.78 8.97
C PHE A 30 -7.97 5.17 10.40
N CYS A 31 -7.30 6.19 10.94
CA CYS A 31 -7.63 6.75 12.24
C CYS A 31 -8.93 7.57 12.15
N PRO A 32 -9.96 7.29 12.99
CA PRO A 32 -11.21 8.03 12.97
C PRO A 32 -11.05 9.50 13.39
N THR A 33 -10.01 9.84 14.15
CA THR A 33 -9.82 11.19 14.69
C THR A 33 -9.15 12.14 13.70
N CYS A 34 -8.08 11.69 13.03
CA CYS A 34 -7.28 12.54 12.13
C CYS A 34 -7.40 12.17 10.65
N GLY A 35 -8.09 11.08 10.31
CA GLY A 35 -8.27 10.62 8.93
C GLY A 35 -7.04 9.99 8.28
N SER A 36 -5.92 9.87 8.99
CA SER A 36 -4.68 9.30 8.43
C SER A 36 -4.88 7.83 8.05
N GLN A 37 -4.59 7.50 6.79
CA GLN A 37 -4.63 6.11 6.32
C GLN A 37 -3.37 5.38 6.79
N LEU A 38 -3.55 4.32 7.58
CA LEU A 38 -2.46 3.60 8.24
C LEU A 38 -2.02 2.39 7.42
N PHE A 39 -2.99 1.57 7.00
CA PHE A 39 -2.69 0.35 6.27
C PHE A 39 -3.83 -0.15 5.36
N GLY A 40 -3.50 -1.11 4.50
CA GLY A 40 -4.46 -1.80 3.64
C GLY A 40 -4.37 -3.32 3.80
N LEU A 41 -5.53 -3.97 3.82
CA LEU A 41 -5.74 -5.42 3.89
C LEU A 41 -6.35 -5.89 2.56
N PRO A 42 -5.54 -6.36 1.60
CA PRO A 42 -6.02 -6.81 0.31
C PRO A 42 -6.58 -8.24 0.38
N GLU A 43 -7.79 -8.47 -0.14
CA GLU A 43 -8.39 -9.81 -0.14
C GLU A 43 -7.62 -10.81 -1.01
N ILE A 44 -6.89 -10.35 -2.03
CA ILE A 44 -6.03 -11.21 -2.85
C ILE A 44 -4.83 -11.79 -2.07
N ALA A 45 -4.49 -11.22 -0.91
CA ALA A 45 -3.45 -11.71 -0.02
C ALA A 45 -3.90 -11.54 1.45
N PRO A 46 -4.84 -12.37 1.95
CA PRO A 46 -5.48 -12.20 3.25
C PRO A 46 -4.55 -12.25 4.46
N GLU A 47 -3.37 -12.84 4.31
CA GLU A 47 -2.33 -12.94 5.34
C GLU A 47 -1.45 -11.68 5.40
N MET A 48 -1.52 -10.81 4.39
CA MET A 48 -0.61 -9.69 4.21
C MET A 48 -1.25 -8.37 4.61
N ILE A 49 -0.42 -7.42 5.02
CA ILE A 49 -0.79 -6.03 5.32
C ILE A 49 0.17 -5.07 4.61
N SER A 50 -0.37 -3.98 4.06
CA SER A 50 0.41 -2.88 3.49
C SER A 50 0.45 -1.71 4.47
N ILE A 51 1.64 -1.34 4.94
CA ILE A 51 1.83 -0.18 5.82
C ILE A 51 2.13 1.06 4.98
N ARG A 52 1.55 2.20 5.34
CA ARG A 52 1.88 3.48 4.72
C ARG A 52 3.18 4.00 5.31
N ALA A 53 4.22 4.10 4.47
CA ALA A 53 5.56 4.51 4.92
C ALA A 53 5.58 5.87 5.63
N GLY A 54 4.69 6.80 5.26
CA GLY A 54 4.56 8.11 5.90
C GLY A 54 4.02 8.06 7.34
N THR A 55 3.55 6.92 7.83
CA THR A 55 3.09 6.75 9.22
C THR A 55 4.13 6.07 10.11
N LEU A 56 5.36 5.86 9.62
CA LEU A 56 6.46 5.37 10.42
C LEU A 56 7.02 6.50 11.29
N ASP A 57 7.47 6.17 12.50
CA ASP A 57 8.14 7.14 13.39
C ASP A 57 9.45 7.66 12.75
N ASP A 58 10.16 6.78 12.04
CA ASP A 58 11.30 7.12 11.18
C ASP A 58 11.04 6.66 9.74
N PRO A 59 10.54 7.54 8.85
CA PRO A 59 10.33 7.22 7.45
C PRO A 59 11.62 6.94 6.67
N SER A 60 12.78 7.39 7.16
CA SER A 60 14.07 7.20 6.47
C SER A 60 14.52 5.74 6.41
N LEU A 61 13.94 4.90 7.28
CA LEU A 61 14.10 3.44 7.29
C LEU A 61 13.58 2.77 6.01
N TYR A 62 12.76 3.47 5.22
CA TYR A 62 12.21 2.95 3.98
C TYR A 62 12.65 3.77 2.77
N GLN A 63 13.20 3.08 1.77
CA GLN A 63 13.43 3.64 0.44
C GLN A 63 12.52 2.94 -0.58
N PRO A 64 11.80 3.69 -1.43
CA PRO A 64 11.03 3.11 -2.53
C PRO A 64 11.93 2.27 -3.43
N ARG A 65 11.41 1.13 -3.90
CA ARG A 65 12.15 0.19 -4.78
C ARG A 65 11.59 0.13 -6.21
N ALA A 66 10.38 0.64 -6.41
CA ALA A 66 9.68 0.64 -7.68
C ALA A 66 8.53 1.65 -7.64
N GLU A 67 8.14 2.12 -8.81
CA GLU A 67 6.89 2.86 -9.05
C GLU A 67 5.98 1.97 -9.90
N VAL A 68 4.76 1.76 -9.43
CA VAL A 68 3.77 0.86 -10.04
C VAL A 68 2.54 1.65 -10.46
N PHE A 69 1.82 1.15 -11.46
CA PHE A 69 0.71 1.88 -12.10
C PHE A 69 1.14 3.15 -12.83
N VAL A 70 2.36 3.18 -13.39
CA VAL A 70 2.84 4.38 -14.11
C VAL A 70 2.03 4.68 -15.37
N SER A 71 1.28 3.72 -15.91
CA SER A 71 0.30 3.95 -17.00
C SER A 71 -0.82 4.92 -16.60
N GLN A 72 -1.03 5.12 -15.30
CA GLN A 72 -2.02 6.04 -14.74
C GLN A 72 -1.39 7.33 -14.21
N ALA A 73 -0.07 7.50 -14.35
CA ALA A 73 0.60 8.73 -13.99
C ALA A 73 0.14 9.86 -14.94
N TYR A 74 -0.24 10.99 -14.36
CA TYR A 74 -0.57 12.20 -15.09
C TYR A 74 0.71 12.94 -15.48
N ALA A 75 0.59 13.87 -16.43
CA ALA A 75 1.73 14.66 -16.92
C ALA A 75 2.42 15.53 -15.83
N TRP A 76 1.80 15.72 -14.67
CA TRP A 76 2.35 16.46 -13.53
C TRP A 76 3.00 15.57 -12.47
N ASP A 77 2.90 14.24 -12.60
CA ASP A 77 3.59 13.31 -11.70
C ASP A 77 5.10 13.33 -11.96
N THR A 78 5.88 13.32 -10.89
CA THR A 78 7.34 13.22 -10.97
C THR A 78 7.77 11.79 -10.68
N LEU A 79 8.08 11.04 -11.73
CA LEU A 79 8.62 9.68 -11.60
C LEU A 79 10.13 9.71 -11.33
N ASN A 80 10.59 8.85 -10.44
CA ASN A 80 12.02 8.75 -10.13
C ASN A 80 12.75 7.93 -11.22
N PRO A 81 13.68 8.53 -11.98
CA PRO A 81 14.35 7.84 -13.10
C PRO A 81 15.26 6.68 -12.65
N ASN A 82 15.60 6.62 -11.36
CA ASN A 82 16.45 5.57 -10.80
C ASN A 82 15.66 4.37 -10.26
N LEU A 83 14.32 4.41 -10.28
CA LEU A 83 13.47 3.31 -9.86
C LEU A 83 12.96 2.51 -11.05
N LYS A 84 12.63 1.24 -10.80
CA LYS A 84 11.92 0.43 -11.80
C LYS A 84 10.49 0.93 -11.93
N HIS A 85 10.04 1.15 -13.16
CA HIS A 85 8.67 1.55 -13.49
C HIS A 85 7.88 0.37 -14.01
N PHE A 86 6.67 0.18 -13.49
CA PHE A 86 5.74 -0.85 -13.94
C PHE A 86 4.41 -0.22 -14.32
N GLU A 87 3.95 -0.49 -15.54
CA GLU A 87 2.69 0.04 -16.07
C GLU A 87 1.48 -0.28 -15.19
N LYS A 88 1.50 -1.43 -14.49
CA LYS A 88 0.43 -1.94 -13.61
C LYS A 88 1.04 -2.52 -12.33
N MET A 89 0.20 -3.13 -11.48
CA MET A 89 0.67 -3.85 -10.29
C MET A 89 1.70 -4.93 -10.67
N ILE A 90 2.74 -5.09 -9.85
CA ILE A 90 3.71 -6.17 -10.03
C ILE A 90 3.00 -7.50 -9.80
N GLU A 91 2.86 -8.28 -10.87
CA GLU A 91 2.41 -9.66 -10.77
C GLU A 91 3.55 -10.51 -10.20
N LYS A 92 3.25 -11.37 -9.23
CA LYS A 92 4.21 -12.40 -8.84
C LYS A 92 4.44 -13.27 -10.07
N SER A 93 5.69 -13.36 -10.53
CA SER A 93 6.09 -14.42 -11.46
C SER A 93 5.58 -15.74 -10.89
N LYS A 94 4.73 -16.44 -11.66
CA LYS A 94 4.38 -17.82 -11.37
C LYS A 94 5.69 -18.60 -11.39
N LYS A 95 6.18 -19.00 -10.22
CA LYS A 95 7.13 -20.09 -10.11
C LYS A 95 6.40 -21.39 -10.40
#